data_AF-A0A6V8IMD2-F1
#
_entry.id   AF-A0A6V8IMD2-F1
#
_cell.length_a   1.000
_cell.length_b   1.000
_cell.length_c   1.000
_cell.angle_alpha   90.00
_cell.angle_beta   90.00
_cell.angle_gamma   90.00
#
_symmetry.space_group_name_H-M   'P 1'
#
loop_
_entity.id
_entity.type
_entity.pdbx_description
1 polymer ?
#
loop_
_entity_poly.entity_id
_entity_poly.type
_entity_poly.pdbx_seq_one_letter_code
_entity_poly.pdbx_strand_id
1 'polypeptide(L)'
;MSSRHPLLQHTRTQSGFDRFLQDSIEPDIHHQARDLRDRAVSVRNLAKRNATAGDERMAQTWDSCASDLEIQLSRLLTLNLLPESIPDFPEPAAIDCRPVTVSPIVELDAARLSAHCWKQVQSLREITMGAPVRRQP
;
A
#
# COMPACT_ATOMS: atom_id res chain seq x y z
N MET A 1 -16.46 4.65 15.43
CA MET A 1 -16.15 4.80 13.99
C MET A 1 -15.99 3.41 13.42
N SER A 2 -16.83 3.00 12.47
CA SER A 2 -16.85 1.62 11.96
C SER A 2 -15.69 1.44 10.98
N SER A 3 -14.59 0.84 11.45
CA SER A 3 -13.43 0.42 10.66
C SER A 3 -13.84 -0.74 9.73
N ARG A 4 -14.64 -0.45 8.69
CA ARG A 4 -14.93 -1.42 7.63
C ARG A 4 -13.80 -1.32 6.61
N HIS A 5 -12.80 -2.19 6.78
CA HIS A 5 -11.70 -2.30 5.83
C HIS A 5 -12.26 -2.52 4.41
N PRO A 6 -11.81 -1.78 3.37
CA PRO A 6 -12.39 -1.84 2.03
C PRO A 6 -12.36 -3.26 1.44
N LEU A 7 -11.33 -4.05 1.77
CA LEU A 7 -11.17 -5.45 1.36
C LEU A 7 -12.26 -6.39 1.92
N LEU A 8 -12.90 -6.03 3.03
CA LEU A 8 -13.95 -6.85 3.66
C LEU A 8 -15.36 -6.51 3.16
N GLN A 9 -15.50 -5.59 2.19
CA GLN A 9 -16.82 -5.26 1.64
C GLN A 9 -17.40 -6.40 0.80
N HIS A 10 -16.54 -7.13 0.09
CA HIS A 10 -16.93 -8.28 -0.75
C HIS A 10 -17.08 -9.60 0.04
N THR A 11 -16.70 -9.60 1.33
CA THR A 11 -16.63 -10.80 2.17
C THR A 11 -17.83 -10.96 3.10
N ARG A 12 -18.95 -10.29 2.80
CA ARG A 12 -20.18 -10.36 3.61
C ARG A 12 -20.82 -11.75 3.64
N THR A 13 -20.63 -12.55 2.58
CA THR A 13 -21.13 -13.93 2.48
C THR A 13 -19.97 -14.92 2.56
N GLN A 14 -20.24 -16.16 2.99
CA GLN A 14 -19.19 -17.20 3.06
C GLN A 14 -18.51 -17.38 1.71
N SER A 15 -19.32 -17.54 0.66
CA SER A 15 -18.88 -17.69 -0.73
C SER A 15 -18.08 -16.49 -1.26
N GLY A 16 -18.46 -15.26 -0.91
CA GLY A 16 -17.74 -14.07 -1.34
C GLY A 16 -16.34 -13.95 -0.74
N PHE A 17 -16.19 -14.38 0.51
CA PHE A 17 -14.88 -14.46 1.16
C PHE A 17 -14.02 -15.60 0.62
N ASP A 18 -14.59 -16.79 0.40
CA ASP A 18 -13.82 -17.90 -0.17
C ASP A 18 -13.30 -17.56 -1.57
N ARG A 19 -14.12 -16.88 -2.39
CA ARG A 19 -13.66 -16.34 -3.68
C ARG A 19 -12.56 -15.30 -3.51
N PHE A 20 -12.70 -14.35 -2.59
CA PHE A 20 -11.66 -13.36 -2.31
C PHE A 20 -10.33 -14.00 -1.86
N LEU A 21 -10.39 -15.03 -1.02
CA LEU A 21 -9.20 -15.78 -0.62
C LEU A 21 -8.53 -16.43 -1.84
N GLN A 22 -9.30 -17.07 -2.71
CA GLN A 22 -8.79 -17.73 -3.91
C GLN A 22 -8.16 -16.75 -4.90
N ASP A 23 -8.80 -15.60 -5.13
CA ASP A 23 -8.42 -14.68 -6.19
C ASP A 23 -7.30 -13.72 -5.77
N SER A 24 -7.16 -13.42 -4.47
CA SER A 24 -6.38 -12.26 -4.02
C SER A 24 -5.42 -12.54 -2.87
N ILE A 25 -5.44 -13.73 -2.26
CA ILE A 25 -4.64 -14.03 -1.05
C ILE A 25 -3.80 -15.28 -1.25
N GLU A 26 -2.59 -15.27 -0.68
CA GLU A 26 -1.70 -16.43 -0.68
C GLU A 26 -2.37 -17.70 -0.07
N PRO A 27 -2.27 -18.86 -0.74
CA PRO A 27 -2.99 -20.08 -0.37
C PRO A 27 -2.63 -20.61 1.03
N ASP A 28 -1.39 -20.41 1.47
CA ASP A 28 -0.89 -20.87 2.77
C ASP A 28 -1.64 -20.23 3.95
N ILE A 29 -2.24 -19.08 3.71
CA ILE A 29 -2.91 -18.26 4.72
C ILE A 29 -4.43 -18.52 4.74
N HIS A 30 -4.98 -19.25 3.77
CA HIS A 30 -6.43 -19.48 3.64
C HIS A 30 -7.04 -20.15 4.87
N HIS A 31 -6.38 -21.16 5.43
CA HIS A 31 -6.87 -21.85 6.62
C HIS A 31 -6.97 -20.90 7.81
N GLN A 32 -5.90 -20.13 8.07
CA GLN A 32 -5.85 -19.19 9.17
C GLN A 32 -6.89 -18.06 9.00
N ALA A 33 -7.10 -17.59 7.77
CA ALA A 33 -8.11 -16.59 7.47
C ALA A 33 -9.54 -17.11 7.72
N ARG A 34 -9.84 -18.37 7.33
CA ARG A 34 -11.13 -19.02 7.62
C ARG A 34 -11.35 -19.19 9.12
N ASP A 35 -10.35 -19.69 9.85
CA ASP A 35 -10.44 -19.89 11.29
C ASP A 35 -10.74 -18.59 12.04
N LEU A 36 -10.03 -17.51 11.70
CA LEU A 36 -10.26 -16.20 12.32
C LEU A 36 -11.67 -15.68 12.05
N ARG A 37 -12.16 -15.88 10.82
CA ARG A 37 -13.51 -15.46 10.44
C ARG A 37 -14.59 -16.26 11.17
N ASP A 38 -14.45 -17.58 11.23
CA ASP A 38 -15.42 -18.45 11.90
C ASP A 38 -15.48 -18.15 13.40
N ARG A 39 -14.33 -17.90 14.03
CA ARG A 39 -14.25 -17.43 15.41
C ARG A 39 -14.92 -16.07 15.59
N ALA A 40 -14.67 -15.10 14.71
CA ALA A 40 -15.30 -13.78 14.77
C ALA A 40 -16.84 -13.89 14.69
N VAL A 41 -17.35 -14.70 13.77
CA VAL A 41 -18.79 -14.96 13.62
C VAL A 41 -19.38 -15.62 14.88
N SER A 42 -18.69 -16.63 15.41
CA SER A 42 -19.12 -17.33 16.63
C SER A 42 -19.19 -16.38 17.83
N VAL A 43 -18.15 -15.57 18.05
CA VAL A 43 -18.10 -14.58 19.13
C VAL A 43 -19.18 -13.51 18.95
N ARG A 44 -19.43 -13.07 17.72
CA ARG A 44 -20.49 -12.11 17.43
C ARG A 44 -21.89 -12.69 17.69
N ASN A 45 -22.08 -13.98 17.45
CA ASN A 45 -23.31 -14.68 17.84
C ASN A 45 -23.45 -14.80 19.36
N LEU A 46 -22.36 -15.02 20.09
CA LEU A 46 -22.36 -14.98 21.57
C LEU A 46 -22.72 -13.60 22.10
N ALA A 47 -22.18 -12.53 21.51
CA ALA A 47 -22.55 -11.16 21.87
C ALA A 47 -24.06 -10.92 21.72
N LYS A 48 -24.63 -11.32 20.57
CA LYS A 48 -26.08 -11.22 20.32
C LYS A 48 -26.91 -12.02 21.31
N ARG A 49 -26.51 -13.26 21.63
CA ARG A 49 -27.22 -14.11 22.60
C ARG A 49 -27.25 -13.49 23.99
N ASN A 50 -26.12 -12.94 24.45
CA ASN A 50 -26.06 -12.27 25.76
C ASN A 50 -26.87 -10.97 25.76
N ALA A 51 -26.87 -10.21 24.67
CA ALA A 51 -27.71 -9.03 24.53
C ALA A 51 -29.21 -9.40 24.61
N THR A 52 -29.63 -10.47 23.93
CA THR A 52 -31.03 -10.95 24.03
C THR A 52 -31.39 -11.52 25.40
N ALA A 53 -30.39 -11.98 26.17
CA ALA A 53 -30.58 -12.46 27.54
C ALA A 53 -30.57 -11.32 28.59
N GLY A 54 -30.30 -10.08 28.17
CA GLY A 54 -30.24 -8.91 29.06
C GLY A 54 -28.89 -8.70 29.76
N ASP A 55 -27.87 -9.49 29.43
CA ASP A 55 -26.50 -9.29 29.95
C ASP A 55 -25.70 -8.39 28.99
N GLU A 56 -25.93 -7.08 29.10
CA GLU A 56 -25.30 -6.06 28.25
C GLU A 56 -23.78 -6.00 28.42
N ARG A 57 -23.26 -6.21 29.65
CA ARG A 57 -21.83 -6.17 29.92
C ARG A 57 -21.11 -7.33 29.25
N MET A 58 -21.67 -8.53 29.35
CA MET A 58 -21.14 -9.70 28.67
C MET A 58 -21.26 -9.54 27.15
N ALA A 59 -22.39 -9.03 26.66
CA ALA A 59 -22.57 -8.75 25.24
C ALA A 59 -21.51 -7.79 24.69
N GLN A 60 -21.22 -6.70 25.40
CA GLN A 60 -20.20 -5.72 25.01
C GLN A 60 -18.78 -6.32 25.05
N THR A 61 -18.50 -7.18 26.03
CA THR A 61 -17.22 -7.90 26.11
C THR A 61 -17.02 -8.78 24.89
N TRP A 62 -18.03 -9.58 24.53
CA TRP A 62 -17.96 -10.43 23.34
C TRP A 62 -17.89 -9.61 22.04
N ASP A 63 -18.62 -8.50 21.92
CA ASP A 63 -18.55 -7.66 20.73
C ASP A 63 -17.16 -6.98 20.58
N SER A 64 -16.50 -6.63 21.69
CA SER A 64 -15.09 -6.20 21.67
C SER A 64 -14.17 -7.31 21.17
N CYS A 65 -14.31 -8.53 21.68
CA CYS A 65 -13.52 -9.68 21.23
C CYS A 65 -13.75 -10.00 19.74
N ALA A 66 -14.98 -9.88 19.23
CA ALA A 66 -15.27 -10.03 17.81
C ALA A 66 -14.56 -8.96 16.98
N SER A 67 -14.53 -7.72 17.47
CA SER A 67 -13.85 -6.60 16.82
C SER A 67 -12.33 -6.84 16.74
N ASP A 68 -11.72 -7.36 17.81
CA ASP A 68 -10.29 -7.68 17.82
C ASP A 68 -9.94 -8.79 16.81
N LEU A 69 -10.80 -9.79 16.66
CA LEU A 69 -10.64 -10.85 15.65
C LEU A 69 -10.78 -10.30 14.22
N GLU A 70 -11.72 -9.37 13.99
CA GLU A 70 -11.87 -8.70 12.69
C GLU A 70 -10.65 -7.85 12.34
N ILE A 71 -10.05 -7.18 13.32
CA ILE A 71 -8.80 -6.43 13.14
C ILE A 71 -7.66 -7.39 12.78
N GLN A 72 -7.50 -8.51 13.52
CA GLN A 72 -6.48 -9.52 13.20
C GLN A 72 -6.66 -10.11 11.80
N LEU A 73 -7.90 -10.42 11.42
CA LEU A 73 -8.23 -10.91 10.09
C LEU A 73 -7.86 -9.87 9.02
N SER A 74 -8.27 -8.61 9.18
CA SER A 74 -7.93 -7.55 8.22
C SER A 74 -6.43 -7.37 8.06
N ARG A 75 -5.67 -7.40 9.15
CA ARG A 75 -4.21 -7.30 9.12
C ARG A 75 -3.58 -8.47 8.38
N LEU A 76 -4.04 -9.68 8.65
CA LEU A 76 -3.55 -10.90 7.99
C LEU A 76 -3.83 -10.87 6.49
N LEU A 77 -5.03 -10.46 6.07
CA LEU A 77 -5.36 -10.35 4.64
C LEU A 77 -4.49 -9.29 3.96
N THR A 78 -4.34 -8.11 4.57
CA THR A 78 -3.54 -7.02 3.98
C THR A 78 -2.06 -7.38 3.83
N LEU A 79 -1.51 -8.17 4.75
CA LEU A 79 -0.10 -8.59 4.69
C LEU A 79 0.17 -9.66 3.61
N ASN A 80 -0.86 -10.41 3.20
CA ASN A 80 -0.73 -11.55 2.29
C ASN A 80 -1.57 -11.34 1.01
N LEU A 81 -1.81 -10.08 0.64
CA LEU A 81 -2.39 -9.73 -0.64
C LEU A 81 -1.41 -10.11 -1.73
N LEU A 82 -1.91 -10.89 -2.70
CA LEU A 82 -1.19 -11.10 -3.94
C LEU A 82 -0.99 -9.75 -4.63
N PRO A 83 0.18 -9.49 -5.22
CA PRO A 83 0.38 -8.30 -6.03
C PRO A 83 -0.72 -8.23 -7.08
N GLU A 84 -1.42 -7.10 -7.20
CA GLU A 84 -2.33 -6.90 -8.33
C GLU A 84 -1.50 -7.15 -9.60
N SER A 85 -1.97 -8.06 -10.45
CA SER A 85 -1.38 -8.28 -11.76
C SER A 85 -1.36 -6.92 -12.45
N ILE A 86 -0.17 -6.34 -12.57
CA ILE A 86 0.04 -5.10 -13.31
C ILE A 86 -0.60 -5.36 -14.68
N PRO A 87 -1.56 -4.53 -15.14
CA PRO A 87 -2.14 -4.73 -16.45
C PRO A 87 -0.99 -4.88 -17.44
N ASP A 88 -1.00 -6.01 -18.16
CA ASP A 88 0.05 -6.38 -19.10
C ASP A 88 0.50 -5.12 -19.83
N PHE A 89 1.76 -4.73 -19.64
CA PHE A 89 2.33 -3.67 -20.47
C PHE A 89 1.99 -4.07 -21.90
N PRO A 90 1.33 -3.20 -22.70
CA PRO A 90 1.01 -3.56 -24.06
C PRO A 90 2.30 -4.06 -24.69
N GLU A 91 2.28 -5.28 -25.24
CA GLU A 91 3.44 -5.85 -25.94
C GLU A 91 4.04 -4.74 -26.79
N PRO A 92 5.34 -4.41 -26.63
CA PRO A 92 5.91 -3.30 -27.35
C PRO A 92 5.68 -3.56 -28.83
N ALA A 93 4.77 -2.80 -29.44
CA ALA A 93 4.45 -2.90 -30.85
C ALA A 93 5.77 -2.91 -31.58
N ALA A 94 6.05 -3.98 -32.36
CA ALA A 94 7.33 -4.23 -32.98
C ALA A 94 7.89 -2.92 -33.55
N ILE A 95 8.77 -2.28 -32.79
CA ILE A 95 9.36 -1.02 -33.20
C ILE A 95 10.22 -1.41 -34.38
N ASP A 96 9.89 -0.86 -35.54
CA ASP A 96 10.66 -1.06 -36.76
C ASP A 96 12.08 -0.57 -36.47
N CYS A 97 12.97 -1.49 -36.06
CA CYS A 97 14.35 -1.24 -35.65
C CYS A 97 15.19 -0.89 -36.88
N ARG A 98 14.81 0.18 -37.58
CA ARG A 98 15.70 0.83 -38.52
C ARG A 98 16.75 1.55 -37.70
N PRO A 99 18.04 1.42 -38.03
CA PRO A 99 19.08 2.16 -37.33
C PRO A 99 18.79 3.64 -37.49
N VAL A 100 18.30 4.27 -36.43
CA VAL A 100 18.29 5.72 -36.31
C VAL A 100 19.75 6.12 -36.41
N THR A 101 20.10 6.83 -37.48
CA THR A 101 21.38 7.51 -37.59
C THR A 101 21.45 8.49 -36.43
N VAL A 102 22.09 8.06 -35.34
CA VAL A 102 22.35 8.91 -34.19
C VAL A 102 23.32 9.95 -34.68
N SER A 103 22.82 11.17 -34.92
CA SER A 103 23.65 12.36 -35.07
C SER A 103 24.67 12.34 -33.92
N PRO A 104 25.97 12.52 -34.19
CA PRO A 104 26.97 12.49 -33.13
C PRO A 104 26.54 13.46 -32.03
N ILE A 105 26.52 12.97 -30.79
CA ILE A 105 26.34 13.80 -29.60
C ILE A 105 27.40 14.90 -29.74
N VAL A 106 26.94 16.11 -30.07
CA VAL A 106 27.79 17.30 -30.15
C VAL A 106 28.54 17.35 -28.83
N GLU A 107 29.87 17.28 -28.91
CA GLU A 107 30.77 17.35 -27.77
C GLU A 107 30.28 18.44 -26.83
N LEU A 108 29.67 18.02 -25.71
CA LEU A 108 29.25 18.97 -24.69
C LEU A 108 30.53 19.60 -24.17
N ASP A 109 30.75 20.85 -24.56
CA ASP A 109 31.91 21.65 -24.19
C ASP A 109 32.06 21.63 -22.65
N ALA A 110 33.01 20.81 -22.17
CA ALA A 110 33.19 20.51 -20.76
C ALA A 110 33.46 21.79 -19.94
N ALA A 111 33.98 22.84 -20.59
CA ALA A 111 34.13 24.16 -20.01
C ALA A 111 32.78 24.82 -19.69
N ARG A 112 31.78 24.70 -20.57
CA ARG A 112 30.43 25.25 -20.33
C ARG A 112 29.70 24.48 -19.23
N LEU A 113 29.85 23.15 -19.20
CA LEU A 113 29.24 22.32 -18.16
C LEU A 113 29.83 22.63 -16.78
N SER A 114 31.16 22.68 -16.67
CA SER A 114 31.84 22.99 -15.41
C SER A 114 31.52 24.41 -14.91
N ALA A 115 31.45 25.40 -15.80
CA ALA A 115 31.01 26.75 -15.45
C ALA A 115 29.56 26.78 -14.94
N HIS A 116 28.67 25.99 -15.54
CA HIS A 116 27.27 25.89 -15.09
C HIS A 116 27.15 25.25 -13.71
N CYS A 117 27.84 24.13 -13.49
CA CYS A 117 27.88 23.46 -12.18
C CYS A 117 28.45 24.38 -11.10
N TRP A 118 29.52 25.11 -11.39
CA TRP A 118 30.12 26.07 -10.45
C TRP A 118 29.16 27.19 -10.07
N LYS A 119 28.40 27.72 -11.05
CA LYS A 119 27.40 28.77 -10.81
C LYS A 119 26.28 28.29 -9.89
N GLN A 120 25.82 27.05 -10.06
CA GLN A 120 24.79 26.47 -9.19
C GLN A 120 25.30 26.27 -7.76
N VAL A 121 26.53 25.80 -7.59
CA VAL A 121 27.17 25.66 -6.27
C VAL A 121 27.31 27.02 -5.58
N GLN A 122 27.67 28.08 -6.31
CA GLN A 122 27.74 29.42 -5.75
C GLN A 122 26.38 29.95 -5.31
N SER A 123 25.33 29.83 -6.13
CA SER A 123 23.98 30.23 -5.72
C SER A 123 23.49 29.46 -4.49
N LEU A 124 23.75 28.16 -4.41
CA LEU A 124 23.39 27.36 -3.23
C LEU A 124 24.18 27.80 -1.99
N ARG A 125 25.46 28.17 -2.13
CA ARG A 125 26.27 28.70 -1.04
C ARG A 125 25.78 30.06 -0.56
N GLU A 126 25.42 30.96 -1.46
CA GLU A 126 24.85 32.28 -1.12
C GLU A 126 23.54 32.16 -0.34
N ILE A 127 22.67 31.20 -0.72
CA ILE A 127 21.41 30.92 -0.01
C ILE A 127 21.68 30.32 1.38
N THR A 128 22.66 29.42 1.48
CA THR A 128 22.87 28.63 2.71
C THR A 128 23.72 29.35 3.75
N MET A 129 24.73 30.11 3.33
CA MET A 129 25.71 30.73 4.22
C MET A 129 25.54 32.25 4.35
N GLY A 130 24.63 32.85 3.58
CA GLY A 130 24.51 34.30 3.42
C GLY A 130 25.66 34.90 2.59
N ALA A 131 25.44 36.11 2.04
CA ALA A 131 26.42 36.76 1.17
C ALA A 131 27.76 36.99 1.90
N PRO A 132 28.92 36.71 1.27
CA PRO A 132 30.20 37.06 1.86
C PRO A 132 30.26 38.59 2.02
N VAL A 133 30.47 39.03 3.26
CA VAL A 133 30.70 40.44 3.58
C VAL A 133 31.86 40.93 2.73
N ARG A 134 31.56 41.78 1.74
CA ARG A 134 32.58 42.52 0.98
C ARG A 134 33.38 43.34 1.99
N ARG A 135 34.61 42.93 2.28
CA ARG A 135 35.63 43.85 2.76
C ARG A 135 36.16 44.60 1.55
N GLN A 136 35.62 45.78 1.32
CA GLN A 136 36.26 46.82 0.51
C GLN A 136 37.17 47.67 1.43
N PRO A 137 38.19 48.34 0.85
CA PRO A 137 39.58 48.39 1.33
C PRO A 137 39.80 49.11 2.67
#